data_AF-A0A519IHW8-F1
#
_entry.id   AF-A0A519IHW8-F1
#
_cell.length_a   1.000
_cell.length_b   1.000
_cell.length_c   1.000
_cell.angle_alpha   90.00
_cell.angle_beta   90.00
_cell.angle_gamma   90.00
#
_symmetry.space_group_name_H-M   'P 1'
#
loop_
_entity.id
_entity.type
_entity.pdbx_description
1 polymer ?
#
loop_
_entity_poly.entity_id
_entity_poly.type
_entity_poly.pdbx_seq_one_letter_code
_entity_poly.pdbx_strand_id
1 'polypeptide(L)'
;MEQDDSLTTRLADAARAWAVVEGVLGQIDLRFDVASGTRMMRNLDQLLELQDAEDAAPPHGLARLICFVTDWVERYDAANVQMPDLVPADLLRHLIKSNNLRQRDLAPLMGGQSCVSDVLRGKRDININQARALGKRFSLKVSAFFPAIDDDEDVVTRAVTGVGFHSFPFGVTSPTSANNSSVTYVDPSALH
;
A
#
# COMPACT_ATOMS: atom_id res chain seq x y z
N MET A 1 -45.71 -9.47 -12.91
CA MET A 1 -44.63 -10.39 -13.28
C MET A 1 -43.85 -9.93 -14.52
N GLU A 2 -44.28 -8.90 -15.24
CA GLU A 2 -43.69 -8.46 -16.53
C GLU A 2 -42.58 -7.38 -16.39
N GLN A 3 -42.51 -6.68 -15.25
CA GLN A 3 -41.46 -5.68 -15.01
C GLN A 3 -40.09 -6.28 -14.63
N ASP A 4 -40.08 -7.50 -14.08
CA ASP A 4 -38.85 -8.15 -13.60
C ASP A 4 -37.97 -8.61 -14.76
N ASP A 5 -38.60 -9.15 -15.82
CA ASP A 5 -37.93 -9.64 -17.03
C ASP A 5 -37.28 -8.52 -17.88
N SER A 6 -37.81 -7.29 -17.77
CA SER A 6 -37.25 -6.09 -18.40
C SER A 6 -36.04 -5.53 -17.65
N LEU A 7 -36.01 -5.65 -16.32
CA LEU A 7 -34.85 -5.21 -15.52
C LEU A 7 -33.70 -6.21 -15.64
N THR A 8 -33.97 -7.51 -15.55
CA THR A 8 -32.96 -8.56 -15.72
C THR A 8 -32.28 -8.47 -17.09
N THR A 9 -33.06 -8.26 -18.15
CA THR A 9 -32.53 -8.08 -19.51
C THR A 9 -31.60 -6.86 -19.60
N ARG A 10 -32.02 -5.71 -19.07
CA ARG A 10 -31.20 -4.47 -19.08
C ARG A 10 -29.92 -4.59 -18.25
N LEU A 11 -29.98 -5.29 -17.12
CA LEU A 11 -28.80 -5.57 -16.31
C LEU A 11 -27.83 -6.51 -17.04
N ALA A 12 -28.35 -7.52 -17.75
CA ALA A 12 -27.53 -8.40 -18.57
C ALA A 12 -26.86 -7.66 -19.74
N ASP A 13 -27.55 -6.71 -20.36
CA ASP A 13 -26.96 -5.82 -21.38
C ASP A 13 -25.85 -4.94 -20.79
N ALA A 14 -26.06 -4.37 -19.61
CA ALA A 14 -25.04 -3.58 -18.93
C ALA A 14 -23.80 -4.42 -18.58
N ALA A 15 -23.98 -5.65 -18.10
CA ALA A 15 -22.89 -6.58 -17.83
C ALA A 15 -22.10 -6.95 -19.10
N ARG A 16 -22.78 -7.11 -20.25
CA ARG A 16 -22.12 -7.30 -21.54
C ARG A 16 -21.32 -6.07 -21.97
N ALA A 17 -21.87 -4.87 -21.78
CA ALA A 17 -21.15 -3.63 -22.06
C ALA A 17 -19.91 -3.48 -21.16
N TRP A 18 -20.00 -3.92 -19.90
CA TRP A 18 -18.85 -3.95 -18.99
C TRP A 18 -17.71 -4.84 -19.50
N ALA A 19 -18.02 -5.98 -20.10
CA ALA A 19 -17.00 -6.85 -20.69
C ALA A 19 -16.18 -6.15 -21.80
N VAL A 20 -16.80 -5.20 -22.53
CA VAL A 20 -16.08 -4.36 -23.51
C VAL A 20 -15.12 -3.41 -22.79
N VAL A 21 -15.55 -2.83 -21.67
CA VAL A 21 -14.71 -1.94 -20.84
C VAL A 21 -13.51 -2.70 -20.30
N GLU A 22 -13.70 -3.91 -19.74
CA GLU A 22 -12.59 -4.75 -19.27
C GLU A 22 -11.69 -5.24 -20.41
N GLY A 23 -12.23 -5.43 -21.62
CA GLY A 23 -11.43 -5.74 -22.80
C GLY A 23 -10.44 -4.63 -23.16
N VAL A 24 -10.80 -3.37 -22.91
CA VAL A 24 -9.95 -2.19 -23.19
C VAL A 24 -9.04 -1.87 -22.02
N LEU A 25 -9.60 -1.81 -20.80
CA LEU A 25 -8.85 -1.41 -19.60
C LEU A 25 -8.03 -2.56 -18.99
N GLY A 26 -8.23 -3.79 -19.47
CA GLY A 26 -7.80 -5.02 -18.80
C GLY A 26 -8.72 -5.37 -17.62
N GLN A 27 -8.49 -6.52 -16.98
CA GLN A 27 -9.34 -6.93 -15.85
C GLN A 27 -9.31 -5.89 -14.72
N ILE A 28 -10.50 -5.51 -14.27
CA ILE A 28 -10.70 -4.57 -13.17
C ILE A 28 -10.99 -5.42 -11.93
N ASP A 29 -9.92 -5.95 -11.32
CA ASP A 29 -10.03 -6.72 -10.07
C ASP A 29 -9.96 -5.76 -8.86
N LEU A 30 -10.59 -6.16 -7.76
CA LEU A 30 -10.42 -5.57 -6.44
C LEU A 30 -9.08 -5.99 -5.81
N ARG A 31 -8.42 -6.99 -6.38
CA ARG A 31 -7.02 -7.32 -6.12
C ARG A 31 -6.15 -6.27 -6.80
N PHE A 32 -5.91 -5.16 -6.09
CA PHE A 32 -5.04 -4.07 -6.53
C PHE A 32 -3.58 -4.54 -6.65
N ASP A 33 -3.21 -5.23 -7.72
CA ASP A 33 -1.83 -5.64 -7.99
C ASP A 33 -1.05 -4.59 -8.82
N VAL A 34 0.29 -4.62 -8.75
CA VAL A 34 1.16 -3.62 -9.39
C VAL A 34 1.01 -3.58 -10.92
N ALA A 35 0.78 -4.73 -11.57
CA ALA A 35 0.60 -4.77 -13.01
C ALA A 35 -0.73 -4.12 -13.42
N SER A 36 -1.78 -4.34 -12.64
CA SER A 36 -3.08 -3.68 -12.79
C SER A 36 -3.00 -2.18 -12.52
N GLY A 37 -2.31 -1.75 -11.47
CA GLY A 37 -2.03 -0.34 -11.19
C GLY A 37 -1.33 0.37 -12.36
N THR A 38 -0.21 -0.20 -12.81
CA THR A 38 0.60 0.36 -13.90
C THR A 38 -0.21 0.49 -15.20
N ARG A 39 -1.03 -0.53 -15.51
CA ARG A 39 -1.91 -0.50 -16.70
C ARG A 39 -2.96 0.59 -16.58
N MET A 40 -3.62 0.70 -15.43
CA MET A 40 -4.71 1.65 -15.22
C MET A 40 -4.23 3.10 -15.25
N MET A 41 -3.04 3.39 -14.71
CA MET A 41 -2.38 4.70 -14.85
C MET A 41 -2.11 5.05 -16.32
N ARG A 42 -1.54 4.12 -17.09
CA ARG A 42 -1.30 4.34 -18.53
C ARG A 42 -2.60 4.62 -19.28
N ASN A 43 -3.67 3.89 -18.97
CA ASN A 43 -4.97 4.11 -19.59
C ASN A 43 -5.53 5.49 -19.22
N LEU A 44 -5.36 5.94 -17.97
CA LEU A 44 -5.76 7.28 -17.55
C LEU A 44 -5.02 8.35 -18.37
N ASP A 45 -3.70 8.23 -18.54
CA ASP A 45 -2.90 9.16 -19.34
C ASP A 45 -3.44 9.26 -20.77
N GLN A 46 -3.71 8.13 -21.42
CA GLN A 46 -4.28 8.10 -22.78
C GLN A 46 -5.69 8.70 -22.85
N LEU A 47 -6.53 8.49 -21.83
CA LEU A 47 -7.87 9.05 -21.79
C LEU A 47 -7.85 10.58 -21.62
N LEU A 48 -6.88 11.11 -20.86
CA LEU A 48 -6.68 12.55 -20.72
C LEU A 48 -6.15 13.16 -22.03
N GLU A 49 -5.21 12.50 -22.71
CA GLU A 49 -4.75 12.92 -24.04
C GLU A 49 -5.90 12.96 -25.07
N LEU A 50 -6.79 11.98 -25.05
CA LEU A 50 -7.98 11.95 -25.91
C LEU A 50 -8.94 13.10 -25.60
N GLN A 51 -9.14 13.43 -24.32
CA GLN A 51 -9.95 14.58 -23.91
C GLN A 51 -9.34 15.90 -24.42
N ASP A 52 -8.03 16.07 -24.31
CA ASP A 52 -7.33 17.28 -24.73
C ASP A 52 -7.27 17.44 -26.27
N ALA A 53 -7.36 16.33 -27.00
CA ALA A 53 -7.41 16.32 -28.46
C ALA A 53 -8.80 16.69 -29.04
N GLU A 54 -9.85 16.64 -28.21
CA GLU A 54 -11.18 17.09 -28.61
C GLU A 54 -11.33 18.59 -28.35
N ASP A 55 -11.44 19.40 -29.42
CA ASP A 55 -11.68 20.85 -29.34
C ASP A 55 -13.04 21.22 -28.69
N ALA A 56 -13.87 20.23 -28.38
CA ALA A 56 -15.21 20.36 -27.81
C ALA A 56 -15.30 19.66 -26.45
N ALA A 57 -16.33 20.00 -25.66
CA ALA A 57 -16.57 19.33 -24.39
C ALA A 57 -16.68 17.80 -24.62
N PRO A 58 -15.96 16.99 -23.83
CA PRO A 58 -15.88 15.56 -24.08
C PRO A 58 -17.26 14.92 -24.00
N PRO A 59 -17.55 13.90 -24.83
CA PRO A 59 -18.80 13.18 -24.73
C PRO A 59 -18.96 12.63 -23.31
N HIS A 60 -20.18 12.67 -22.79
CA HIS A 60 -20.48 12.28 -21.41
C HIS A 60 -19.90 10.90 -21.03
N GLY A 61 -19.80 9.97 -21.99
CA GLY A 61 -19.16 8.67 -21.80
C GLY A 61 -17.65 8.74 -21.47
N LEU A 62 -16.88 9.55 -22.19
CA LEU A 62 -15.43 9.71 -21.97
C LEU A 62 -15.16 10.33 -20.60
N ALA A 63 -15.88 11.41 -20.26
CA ALA A 63 -15.76 12.04 -18.95
C ALA A 63 -16.06 11.06 -17.80
N ARG A 64 -17.10 10.21 -17.93
CA ARG A 64 -17.41 9.19 -16.93
C ARG A 64 -16.35 8.10 -16.83
N LEU A 65 -15.75 7.70 -17.95
CA LEU A 65 -14.68 6.71 -17.97
C LEU A 65 -13.43 7.24 -17.27
N ILE A 66 -13.04 8.49 -17.56
CA ILE A 66 -11.94 9.18 -16.86
C ILE A 66 -12.19 9.18 -15.35
N CYS A 67 -13.36 9.66 -14.90
CA CYS A 67 -13.69 9.67 -13.47
C CYS A 67 -13.60 8.29 -12.82
N PHE A 68 -14.08 7.25 -13.51
CA PHE A 68 -14.01 5.88 -13.00
C PHE A 68 -12.56 5.40 -12.85
N VAL A 69 -11.74 5.59 -13.89
CA VAL A 69 -10.33 5.17 -13.90
C VAL A 69 -9.55 5.93 -12.83
N THR A 70 -9.81 7.23 -12.66
CA THR A 70 -9.22 8.05 -11.59
C THR A 70 -9.55 7.51 -10.20
N ASP A 71 -10.84 7.27 -9.88
CA ASP A 71 -11.25 6.70 -8.58
C ASP A 71 -10.63 5.32 -8.34
N TRP A 72 -10.51 4.49 -9.39
CA TRP A 72 -9.85 3.20 -9.26
C TRP A 72 -8.35 3.35 -8.94
N VAL A 73 -7.63 4.23 -9.63
CA VAL A 73 -6.19 4.49 -9.39
C VAL A 73 -5.97 5.07 -7.99
N GLU A 74 -6.82 5.99 -7.52
CA GLU A 74 -6.74 6.51 -6.17
C GLU A 74 -6.90 5.42 -5.10
N ARG A 75 -7.80 4.47 -5.32
CA ARG A 75 -7.98 3.31 -4.42
C ARG A 75 -6.80 2.34 -4.50
N TYR A 76 -6.27 2.10 -5.70
CA TYR A 76 -5.06 1.30 -5.90
C TYR A 76 -3.88 1.93 -5.14
N ASP A 77 -3.65 3.22 -5.29
CA ASP A 77 -2.58 3.94 -4.63
C ASP A 77 -2.78 3.90 -3.11
N ALA A 78 -4.00 4.12 -2.61
CA ALA A 78 -4.30 4.06 -1.19
C ALA A 78 -4.07 2.66 -0.59
N ALA A 79 -4.40 1.60 -1.34
CA ALA A 79 -4.20 0.21 -0.91
C ALA A 79 -2.73 -0.23 -1.01
N ASN A 80 -1.99 0.31 -1.98
CA ASN A 80 -0.60 -0.02 -2.26
C ASN A 80 0.38 1.10 -1.90
N VAL A 81 0.03 1.96 -0.93
CA VAL A 81 1.01 2.84 -0.29
C VAL A 81 2.03 1.97 0.42
N GLN A 82 3.01 1.49 -0.33
CA GLN A 82 4.29 1.15 0.24
C GLN A 82 4.90 2.50 0.58
N MET A 83 4.71 2.93 1.84
CA MET A 83 5.67 3.88 2.39
C MET A 83 7.00 3.19 2.15
N PRO A 84 7.89 3.78 1.35
CA PRO A 84 9.20 3.18 1.21
C PRO A 84 9.74 3.05 2.64
N ASP A 85 10.46 1.98 2.93
CA ASP A 85 11.34 1.91 4.11
C ASP A 85 12.48 2.93 3.94
N LEU A 86 12.10 4.19 3.76
CA LEU A 86 12.96 5.33 3.82
C LEU A 86 13.33 5.40 5.28
N VAL A 87 14.58 5.03 5.53
CA VAL A 87 15.29 5.45 6.73
C VAL A 87 14.92 6.92 6.97
N PRO A 88 14.51 7.33 8.18
CA PRO A 88 13.97 8.68 8.43
C PRO A 88 14.87 9.82 7.92
N ALA A 89 16.18 9.56 7.83
CA ALA A 89 17.17 10.43 7.21
C ALA A 89 16.94 10.70 5.71
N ASP A 90 16.54 9.68 4.94
CA ASP A 90 16.31 9.78 3.51
C ASP A 90 14.97 10.44 3.18
N LEU A 91 13.93 10.16 3.97
CA LEU A 91 12.68 10.93 3.90
C LEU A 91 12.96 12.41 4.17
N LEU A 92 13.74 12.72 5.20
CA LEU A 92 14.11 14.10 5.52
C LEU A 92 14.91 14.76 4.39
N ARG A 93 15.84 14.03 3.77
CA ARG A 93 16.63 14.51 2.63
C ARG A 93 15.75 14.79 1.41
N HIS A 94 14.77 13.92 1.17
CA HIS A 94 13.79 14.10 0.10
C HIS A 94 12.95 15.36 0.35
N LEU A 95 12.42 15.54 1.56
CA LEU A 95 11.64 16.72 1.94
C LEU A 95 12.42 18.03 1.78
N ILE A 96 13.70 18.05 2.16
CA ILE A 96 14.59 19.21 1.96
C ILE A 96 14.73 19.54 0.48
N LYS A 97 14.98 18.53 -0.35
CA LYS A 97 15.22 18.71 -1.79
C LYS A 97 13.94 19.11 -2.53
N SER A 98 12.82 18.44 -2.28
CA SER A 98 11.55 18.68 -2.97
C SER A 98 10.92 20.03 -2.63
N ASN A 99 11.14 20.52 -1.40
CA ASN A 99 10.62 21.82 -0.95
C ASN A 99 11.64 22.96 -1.10
N ASN A 100 12.80 22.71 -1.74
CA ASN A 100 13.90 23.66 -1.90
C ASN A 100 14.34 24.34 -0.57
N LEU A 101 14.29 23.58 0.52
CA LEU A 101 14.63 24.04 1.86
C LEU A 101 16.13 23.87 2.11
N ARG A 102 16.68 24.68 3.01
CA ARG A 102 18.01 24.45 3.58
C ARG A 102 17.86 23.75 4.92
N GLN A 103 18.90 23.02 5.34
CA GLN A 103 18.89 22.34 6.65
C GLN A 103 18.55 23.31 7.80
N ARG A 104 19.03 24.56 7.73
CA ARG A 104 18.72 25.65 8.68
C ARG A 104 17.24 25.95 8.85
N ASP A 105 16.44 25.71 7.83
CA ASP A 105 15.01 26.00 7.85
C ASP A 105 14.23 24.91 8.63
N LEU A 106 14.88 23.78 8.94
CA LEU A 106 14.36 22.70 9.79
C LEU A 106 14.84 22.79 11.24
N ALA A 107 15.88 23.58 11.55
CA ALA A 107 16.37 23.74 12.92
C ALA A 107 15.28 24.12 13.93
N PRO A 108 14.35 25.06 13.63
CA PRO A 108 13.29 25.41 14.56
C PRO A 108 12.35 24.25 14.92
N LEU A 109 12.21 23.26 14.03
CA LEU A 109 11.32 22.12 14.22
C LEU A 109 12.00 20.94 14.91
N MET A 110 13.32 20.81 14.73
CA MET A 110 14.10 19.69 15.24
C MET A 110 14.92 20.03 16.49
N GLY A 111 14.86 21.26 16.98
CA GLY A 111 15.60 21.70 18.17
C GLY A 111 17.03 22.14 17.90
N GLY A 112 17.34 22.55 16.66
CA GLY A 112 18.62 23.15 16.27
C GLY A 112 19.31 22.46 15.08
N GLN A 113 20.35 23.10 14.55
CA GLN A 113 21.07 22.61 13.37
C GLN A 113 21.86 21.34 13.59
N SER A 114 22.47 21.18 14.77
CA SER A 114 23.20 19.96 15.10
C SER A 114 22.29 18.73 15.04
N CYS A 115 21.05 18.84 15.57
CA CYS A 115 20.10 17.75 15.53
C CYS A 115 19.68 17.37 14.10
N VAL A 116 19.42 18.36 13.23
CA VAL A 116 19.11 18.11 11.80
C VAL A 116 20.27 17.38 11.12
N SER A 117 21.51 17.82 11.38
CA SER A 117 22.70 17.22 10.78
C SER A 117 22.96 15.79 11.26
N ASP A 118 22.73 15.50 12.54
CA ASP A 118 22.91 14.17 13.12
C ASP A 118 21.87 13.17 12.58
N VAL A 119 20.61 13.61 12.43
CA VAL A 119 19.55 12.79 11.81
C VAL A 119 19.86 12.52 10.34
N LEU A 120 20.28 13.54 9.56
CA LEU A 120 20.66 13.36 8.15
C LEU A 120 21.89 12.47 7.93
N ARG A 121 22.69 12.25 8.99
CA ARG A 121 23.84 11.33 9.00
C ARG A 121 23.49 9.95 9.58
N GLY A 122 22.25 9.71 9.99
CA GLY A 122 21.82 8.46 10.61
C GLY A 122 22.42 8.22 12.00
N LYS A 123 22.96 9.26 12.65
CA LYS A 123 23.54 9.15 14.01
C LYS A 123 22.48 9.25 15.11
N ARG A 124 21.27 9.68 14.75
CA ARG A 124 20.18 9.95 15.68
C ARG A 124 18.83 9.72 15.01
N ASP A 125 17.93 9.07 15.72
CA ASP A 125 16.55 8.89 15.28
C ASP A 125 15.68 10.12 15.56
N ILE A 126 14.59 10.23 14.81
CA ILE A 126 13.59 11.29 14.98
C ILE A 126 12.68 10.94 16.17
N ASN A 127 12.56 11.84 17.13
CA ASN A 127 11.61 11.68 18.24
C ASN A 127 10.17 11.97 17.77
N ILE A 128 9.17 11.31 18.35
CA ILE A 128 7.72 11.56 18.18
C ILE A 128 7.36 13.06 18.18
N ASN A 129 7.95 13.87 19.07
CA ASN A 129 7.67 15.31 19.09
C ASN A 129 8.16 16.03 17.82
N GLN A 130 9.34 15.66 17.32
CA GLN A 130 9.90 16.18 16.08
C GLN A 130 9.12 15.65 14.86
N ALA A 131 8.77 14.36 14.86
CA ALA A 131 7.93 13.75 13.83
C ALA A 131 6.56 14.42 13.74
N ARG A 132 5.95 14.78 14.87
CA ARG A 132 4.69 15.54 14.90
C ARG A 132 4.85 16.95 14.33
N ALA A 133 5.94 17.63 14.66
CA ALA A 133 6.23 18.96 14.12
C ALA A 133 6.48 18.92 12.60
N LEU A 134 7.21 17.91 12.12
CA LEU A 134 7.47 17.68 10.69
C LEU A 134 6.18 17.28 9.96
N GLY A 135 5.40 16.35 10.51
CA GLY A 135 4.11 15.93 9.97
C GLY A 135 3.14 17.09 9.81
N LYS A 136 3.09 18.02 10.78
CA LYS A 136 2.27 19.23 10.69
C LYS A 136 2.73 20.18 9.58
N ARG A 137 4.03 20.29 9.31
CA ARG A 137 4.56 21.21 8.28
C ARG A 137 4.44 20.63 6.87
N PHE A 138 4.65 19.32 6.72
CA PHE A 138 4.68 18.65 5.42
C PHE A 138 3.39 17.88 5.12
N SER A 139 2.37 17.99 5.97
CA SER A 139 1.10 17.25 5.87
C SER A 139 1.28 15.74 5.77
N LEU A 140 2.27 15.20 6.50
CA LEU A 140 2.59 13.77 6.55
C LEU A 140 2.10 13.13 7.85
N LYS A 141 1.74 11.84 7.78
CA LYS A 141 1.47 11.03 8.98
C LYS A 141 2.74 10.88 9.82
N VAL A 142 2.59 10.89 11.15
CA VAL A 142 3.71 10.72 12.09
C VAL A 142 4.44 9.40 11.86
N SER A 143 3.71 8.35 11.46
CA SER A 143 4.25 7.03 11.15
C SER A 143 5.24 7.04 9.98
N ALA A 144 5.19 8.02 9.07
CA ALA A 144 6.12 8.10 7.95
C ALA A 144 7.58 8.35 8.39
N PHE A 145 7.80 8.84 9.61
CA PHE A 145 9.13 9.12 10.17
C PHE A 145 9.70 7.99 11.02
N PHE A 146 9.02 6.85 11.08
CA PHE A 146 9.49 5.65 11.76
C PHE A 146 9.58 4.53 10.72
N PRO A 147 10.61 3.66 10.80
CA PRO A 147 10.61 2.45 9.99
C PRO A 147 9.32 1.66 10.30
N ALA A 148 8.75 0.99 9.30
CA ALA A 148 7.64 0.08 9.55
C ALA A 148 8.05 -0.83 10.69
N ILE A 149 7.28 -0.83 11.77
CA ILE A 149 7.36 -1.93 12.73
C ILE A 149 6.75 -3.06 11.93
N ASP A 150 7.60 -3.88 11.30
CA ASP A 150 7.16 -5.13 10.73
C ASP A 150 6.44 -5.87 11.85
N ASP A 151 5.14 -6.08 11.71
CA ASP A 151 4.37 -7.06 12.48
C ASP A 151 4.82 -8.49 12.07
N ASP A 152 6.12 -8.70 11.84
CA ASP A 152 6.73 -10.01 11.71
C ASP A 152 7.00 -10.53 13.13
N GLU A 153 6.16 -11.48 13.52
CA GLU A 153 6.25 -12.42 14.64
C GLU A 153 7.56 -13.25 14.65
N ASP A 154 8.72 -12.69 14.31
CA ASP A 154 9.99 -13.44 14.22
C ASP A 154 11.23 -12.74 14.82
N VAL A 155 11.10 -11.51 15.33
CA VAL A 155 12.23 -10.84 16.03
C VAL A 155 12.34 -11.27 17.50
N VAL A 156 11.24 -11.70 18.14
CA VAL A 156 11.27 -12.15 19.55
C VAL A 156 12.12 -13.41 19.71
N THR A 157 12.19 -14.27 18.69
CA THR A 157 12.96 -15.52 18.73
C THR A 157 14.48 -15.28 18.65
N ARG A 158 14.93 -14.17 18.05
CA ARG A 158 16.38 -13.84 17.94
C ARG A 158 16.95 -13.10 19.14
N ALA A 159 16.12 -12.56 20.03
CA ALA A 159 16.57 -11.86 21.22
C ALA A 159 16.85 -12.77 22.43
N VAL A 160 16.46 -14.06 22.38
CA VAL A 160 16.65 -15.00 23.50
C VAL A 160 18.02 -15.71 23.51
N THR A 161 18.81 -15.66 22.44
CA THR A 161 20.14 -16.30 22.39
C THR A 161 21.32 -15.37 22.66
N GLY A 162 21.07 -14.19 23.22
CA GLY A 162 22.09 -13.15 23.46
C GLY A 162 22.57 -13.00 24.91
N VAL A 163 22.28 -13.94 25.82
CA VAL A 163 22.80 -13.90 27.19
C VAL A 163 23.45 -15.23 27.53
N GLY A 164 24.78 -15.22 27.64
CA GLY A 164 25.56 -16.37 28.08
C GLY A 164 25.20 -16.77 29.50
N PHE A 165 24.51 -17.91 29.64
CA PHE A 165 24.47 -18.63 30.91
C PHE A 165 25.59 -19.68 30.92
N HIS A 166 26.53 -19.47 31.83
CA HIS A 166 27.55 -20.44 32.19
C HIS A 166 26.92 -21.73 32.74
N SER A 167 27.40 -22.86 32.21
CA SER A 167 27.47 -24.22 32.75
C SER A 167 26.67 -24.53 34.04
N PHE A 168 25.65 -25.38 33.91
CA PHE A 168 25.28 -26.36 34.93
C PHE A 168 24.98 -27.72 34.25
N PRO A 169 25.53 -28.84 34.73
CA PRO A 169 25.37 -30.14 34.09
C PRO A 169 24.24 -30.91 34.77
N PHE A 170 23.11 -31.17 34.12
CA PHE A 170 22.27 -32.34 34.46
C PHE A 170 21.47 -32.76 33.22
N GLY A 171 21.62 -34.03 32.85
CA GLY A 171 20.96 -34.63 31.70
C GLY A 171 19.48 -34.91 31.92
N VAL A 172 18.81 -35.29 30.83
CA VAL A 172 18.11 -36.58 30.65
C VAL A 172 17.06 -36.42 29.53
N THR A 173 17.32 -37.16 28.43
CA THR A 173 16.46 -37.81 27.42
C THR A 173 15.24 -37.12 26.77
N SER A 174 15.25 -37.15 25.42
CA SER A 174 14.11 -37.11 24.49
C SER A 174 12.99 -38.11 24.83
N PRO A 175 11.76 -37.87 24.32
CA PRO A 175 11.26 -38.64 23.16
C PRO A 175 10.42 -37.77 22.18
N THR A 176 10.52 -37.92 20.86
CA THR A 176 9.76 -38.83 19.96
C THR A 176 8.23 -38.82 20.15
N SER A 177 7.51 -38.20 19.20
CA SER A 177 6.22 -38.64 18.60
C SER A 177 5.82 -37.57 17.56
N ALA A 178 5.85 -37.76 16.23
CA ALA A 178 5.09 -38.67 15.37
C ALA A 178 3.56 -38.53 15.49
N ASN A 179 2.93 -38.43 14.31
CA ASN A 179 1.51 -38.62 13.98
C ASN A 179 0.60 -37.37 14.08
N ASN A 180 -0.33 -37.07 13.15
CA ASN A 180 -0.95 -37.87 12.09
C ASN A 180 -1.53 -36.99 10.97
N SER A 181 -1.70 -37.65 9.83
CA SER A 181 -2.18 -37.24 8.51
C SER A 181 -3.67 -36.90 8.40
N SER A 182 -3.97 -36.10 7.36
CA SER A 182 -5.09 -36.22 6.39
C SER A 182 -6.52 -36.43 6.89
N VAL A 183 -7.37 -35.42 6.67
CA VAL A 183 -8.82 -35.61 6.52
C VAL A 183 -9.23 -35.22 5.11
N THR A 184 -9.75 -36.21 4.39
CA THR A 184 -10.29 -36.14 3.04
C THR A 184 -11.75 -35.65 3.01
N TYR A 185 -12.03 -34.92 1.93
CA TYR A 185 -13.30 -34.41 1.40
C TYR A 185 -14.43 -35.46 1.27
N VAL A 186 -15.68 -35.04 1.54
CA VAL A 186 -16.91 -35.74 1.09
C VAL A 186 -17.92 -34.70 0.59
N ASP A 187 -18.26 -34.82 -0.69
CA ASP A 187 -19.28 -34.08 -1.46
C ASP A 187 -20.69 -34.62 -1.13
N PRO A 188 -21.67 -33.76 -0.78
CA PRO A 188 -23.05 -34.17 -0.56
C PRO A 188 -23.96 -33.78 -1.74
N SER A 189 -23.72 -34.33 -2.94
CA SER A 189 -24.62 -34.20 -4.09
C SER A 189 -25.08 -35.57 -4.60
N ALA A 190 -25.79 -36.31 -3.76
CA ALA A 190 -26.56 -37.47 -4.15
C ALA A 190 -27.75 -37.65 -3.22
N LEU A 191 -28.84 -36.89 -3.44
CA LEU A 191 -30.20 -37.25 -3.06
C LEU A 191 -31.20 -36.27 -3.68
N HIS A 192 -31.97 -36.82 -4.63
CA HIS A 192 -33.23 -36.35 -5.24
C HIS A 192 -33.22 -35.17 -6.23
#